data_AF-A0A316AP42-F1
#
_entry.id   AF-A0A316AP42-F1
#
_cell.length_a   1.000
_cell.length_b   1.000
_cell.length_c   1.000
_cell.angle_alpha   90.00
_cell.angle_beta   90.00
_cell.angle_gamma   90.00
#
_symmetry.space_group_name_H-M   'P 1'
#
loop_
_entity.id
_entity.type
_entity.pdbx_description
1 polymer ?
#
loop_
_entity_poly.entity_id
_entity_poly.type
_entity_poly.pdbx_seq_one_letter_code
_entity_poly.pdbx_strand_id
1 'polypeptide(L)' 'MSRTRAEILIKKMLNNELTANELAEFIEGLRDVQQEKHYSDILENYFNHLLQVSKRERIDGANND' A
#
# COMPACT_ATOMS: atom_id res chain seq x y z
N MET A 1 13.76 -12.00 3.49
CA MET A 1 13.06 -11.82 2.20
C MET A 1 13.34 -10.40 1.73
N SER A 2 14.06 -10.23 0.62
CA SER A 2 14.25 -8.91 0.02
C SER A 2 12.90 -8.40 -0.48
N ARG A 3 12.53 -7.15 -0.16
CA ARG A 3 11.28 -6.55 -0.67
C ARG A 3 11.34 -6.49 -2.19
N THR A 4 10.27 -6.89 -2.84
CA THR A 4 10.09 -6.74 -4.29
C THR A 4 10.06 -5.26 -4.67
N ARG A 5 10.38 -4.95 -5.93
CA ARG A 5 10.37 -3.55 -6.41
C ARG A 5 9.00 -2.91 -6.25
N ALA A 6 7.92 -3.65 -6.51
CA ALA A 6 6.55 -3.22 -6.31
C ALA A 6 6.26 -2.81 -4.85
N GLU A 7 6.69 -3.63 -3.87
CA GLU A 7 6.55 -3.29 -2.45
C GLU A 7 7.31 -2.01 -2.06
N ILE A 8 8.49 -1.78 -2.66
CA ILE A 8 9.28 -0.56 -2.42
C ILE A 8 8.55 0.67 -2.97
N LEU A 9 8.02 0.59 -4.19
CA LEU A 9 7.28 1.69 -4.81
C LEU A 9 5.99 2.00 -4.06
N ILE A 10 5.20 0.98 -3.70
CA ILE A 10 3.97 1.17 -2.91
C ILE A 10 4.30 1.79 -1.55
N LYS A 11 5.34 1.32 -0.85
CA LYS A 11 5.73 1.91 0.44
C LYS A 11 6.09 3.39 0.30
N LYS A 12 6.86 3.76 -0.73
CA LYS A 12 7.18 5.17 -1.01
C LYS A 12 5.92 5.97 -1.33
N MET A 13 4.92 5.39 -1.99
CA MET A 13 3.65 6.05 -2.33
C MET A 13 2.90 6.46 -1.10
N LEU A 14 2.78 5.53 -0.16
CA LEU A 14 2.06 5.72 1.07
C LEU A 14 2.73 6.77 1.98
N ASN A 15 4.05 6.93 1.87
CA ASN A 15 4.82 7.94 2.58
C ASN A 15 4.93 9.28 1.83
N ASN A 16 4.37 9.38 0.62
CA ASN A 16 4.54 10.55 -0.25
C ASN A 16 6.01 10.84 -0.64
N GLU A 17 6.81 9.78 -0.77
CA GLU A 17 8.25 9.81 -1.06
C GLU A 17 8.57 9.38 -2.50
N LEU A 18 7.57 9.21 -3.38
CA LEU A 18 7.85 8.89 -4.78
C LEU A 18 8.47 10.05 -5.53
N THR A 19 9.57 9.75 -6.21
CA THR A 19 10.10 10.61 -7.25
C THR A 19 9.27 10.48 -8.54
N ALA A 20 9.37 11.47 -9.43
CA ALA A 20 8.66 11.45 -10.72
C ALA A 20 9.00 10.20 -11.57
N ASN A 21 10.26 9.75 -11.54
CA ASN A 21 10.70 8.55 -12.26
C ASN A 21 10.08 7.28 -11.67
N GLU A 22 10.03 7.19 -10.34
CA GLU A 22 9.41 6.06 -9.65
C GLU A 22 7.89 6.04 -9.86
N LEU A 23 7.27 7.21 -10.01
CA LEU A 23 5.83 7.32 -10.28
C LEU A 23 5.53 6.82 -11.69
N ALA A 24 6.36 7.17 -12.67
CA ALA A 24 6.27 6.63 -14.02
C ALA A 24 6.42 5.10 -14.01
N GLU A 25 7.44 4.57 -13.30
CA GLU A 25 7.67 3.13 -13.14
C GLU A 25 6.46 2.44 -12.48
N PHE A 26 5.90 3.04 -11.44
CA PHE A 26 4.71 2.53 -10.76
C PHE A 26 3.50 2.45 -11.70
N ILE A 27 3.24 3.52 -12.48
CA ILE A 27 2.13 3.57 -13.44
C ILE A 27 2.35 2.56 -14.57
N GLU A 28 3.57 2.36 -15.05
CA GLU A 28 3.87 1.32 -16.04
C GLU A 28 3.68 -0.08 -15.48
N GLY A 29 4.11 -0.33 -14.23
CA GLY A 29 3.90 -1.61 -13.55
C GLY A 29 2.42 -1.96 -13.36
N LEU A 30 1.55 -0.96 -13.18
CA LEU A 30 0.09 -1.17 -13.14
C LEU A 30 -0.53 -1.49 -14.49
N ARG A 31 0.14 -1.16 -15.60
CA ARG A 31 -0.34 -1.44 -16.96
C ARG A 31 0.12 -2.80 -17.49
N ASP A 32 1.10 -3.41 -16.84
CA ASP A 32 1.54 -4.76 -17.15
C ASP A 32 0.61 -5.78 -16.50
N VAL A 33 -0.17 -6.51 -17.32
CA VAL A 33 -1.13 -7.54 -16.91
C VAL A 33 -0.48 -8.63 -16.03
N GLN A 34 0.83 -8.88 -16.19
CA GLN A 34 1.55 -9.86 -15.36
C GLN A 34 1.89 -9.33 -13.98
N GLN A 35 2.00 -8.00 -13.83
CA GLN A 35 2.33 -7.33 -12.57
C GLN A 35 1.09 -6.77 -11.86
N GLU A 36 0.00 -6.51 -12.59
CA GLU A 36 -1.25 -5.93 -12.08
C GLU A 36 -1.74 -6.65 -10.82
N LYS A 37 -1.79 -7.99 -10.86
CA LYS A 37 -2.22 -8.79 -9.71
C LYS A 37 -1.30 -8.62 -8.50
N HIS A 38 0.02 -8.58 -8.71
CA HIS A 38 0.99 -8.41 -7.62
C HIS A 38 0.86 -7.04 -6.95
N TYR A 39 0.70 -5.97 -7.74
CA TYR A 39 0.43 -4.64 -7.21
C TYR A 39 -0.92 -4.58 -6.49
N SER A 40 -1.98 -5.19 -7.05
CA SER A 40 -3.30 -5.25 -6.44
C SER A 40 -3.29 -5.96 -5.09
N ASP A 41 -2.63 -7.11 -4.98
CA ASP A 41 -2.54 -7.89 -3.74
C ASP A 41 -1.84 -7.10 -2.62
N ILE A 42 -0.76 -6.38 -2.95
CA ILE A 42 -0.04 -5.55 -1.96
C ILE A 42 -0.92 -4.39 -1.48
N LEU A 43 -1.61 -3.71 -2.40
CA LEU A 43 -2.50 -2.59 -2.07
C LEU A 43 -3.70 -3.06 -1.24
N GLU A 44 -4.34 -4.16 -1.61
CA GLU A 44 -5.46 -4.74 -0.88
C GLU A 44 -5.06 -5.11 0.55
N ASN A 45 -3.92 -5.79 0.72
CA ASN A 45 -3.42 -6.13 2.06
C ASN A 45 -3.14 -4.88 2.90
N TYR A 46 -2.57 -3.84 2.29
CA TYR A 46 -2.34 -2.57 2.99
C TYR A 46 -3.65 -1.87 3.41
N PHE A 47 -4.63 -1.78 2.51
CA PHE A 47 -5.93 -1.19 2.85
C PHE A 47 -6.67 -1.98 3.93
N ASN A 48 -6.65 -3.32 3.84
CA ASN A 48 -7.23 -4.18 4.88
C ASN A 48 -6.55 -3.95 6.24
N HIS A 49 -5.24 -3.81 6.27
CA HIS A 49 -4.50 -3.46 7.49
C HIS A 49 -4.94 -2.09 8.04
N LEU A 50 -5.05 -1.07 7.20
CA LEU A 50 -5.53 0.26 7.63
C LEU A 50 -6.95 0.18 8.21
N LEU A 51 -7.86 -0.53 7.56
CA LEU A 51 -9.23 -0.71 8.05
C LEU A 51 -9.25 -1.40 9.42
N GLN A 52 -8.39 -2.39 9.64
CA GLN A 52 -8.27 -3.06 10.94
C GLN A 52 -7.71 -2.12 12.01
N VAL A 53 -6.68 -1.34 11.70
CA VAL A 53 -6.11 -0.34 12.62
C VAL A 53 -7.16 0.69 12.99
N SER A 54 -7.83 1.30 12.00
CA SER A 54 -8.89 2.28 12.24
C SER A 54 -10.08 1.70 13.02
N LYS A 55 -10.43 0.43 12.79
CA LYS A 55 -11.47 -0.26 13.56
C LYS A 55 -11.04 -0.45 15.02
N ARG A 56 -9.78 -0.78 15.26
CA ARG A 56 -9.21 -0.96 16.60
C ARG A 56 -9.16 0.38 17.36
N GLU A 57 -8.70 1.45 16.72
CA GLU A 57 -8.70 2.81 17.30
C GLU A 57 -10.11 3.31 17.69
N ARG A 58 -11.15 2.95 16.93
CA ARG A 58 -12.54 3.29 17.28
C ARG A 58 -13.09 2.48 18.46
N ILE A 59 -12.58 1.26 18.71
CA ILE A 59 -13.04 0.40 19.81
C ILE A 59 -12.36 0.80 21.13
N ASP A 60 -11.08 1.19 21.09
CA ASP A 60 -10.35 1.69 22.28
C ASP A 60 -10.85 3.07 22.74
N GLY A 61 -11.36 3.91 21.83
CA GLY A 61 -11.99 5.21 22.18
C GLY A 61 -13.36 5.12 22.84
N ALA A 62 -14.04 3.97 22.81
CA ALA A 62 -15.40 3.79 23.33
C ALA A 62 -15.47 3.24 24.77
N ASN A 63 -14.34 2.85 25.36
CA ASN A 63 -14.27 2.29 26.71
C ASN A 63 -13.75 3.29 27.77
N ASN A 64 -13.74 4.59 27.45
CA ASN A 64 -13.17 5.65 28.28
C ASN A 64 -14.20 6.76 28.61
N ASP A 65 -15.49 6.41 28.71
CA ASP A 65 -16.56 7.28 29.24
C ASP A 65 -17.26 6.61 30.43
#